data_AF-A0A8S9LLK0-F1
#
_entry.id   AF-A0A8S9LLK0-F1
#
_cell.length_a   1.000
_cell.length_b   1.000
_cell.length_c   1.000
_cell.angle_alpha   90.00
_cell.angle_beta   90.00
_cell.angle_gamma   90.00
#
_symmetry.space_group_name_H-M   'P 1'
#
loop_
_entity.id
_entity.type
_entity.pdbx_description
1 polymer ?
#
loop_
_entity_poly.entity_id
_entity_poly.type
_entity_poly.pdbx_seq_one_letter_code
_entity_poly.pdbx_strand_id
1 'polypeptide(L)'
;MVWNDESSLPMIKNKGVMRTNDQTALSYFRDTSVVCRLCPRSHKKLPTAFAHHQKTITVDTRVTNTNTKEREIMSFLGGFDLCDGRYDTEEHSLFRTLGTSDDFYQTSLAGAKLSRGGPREPWHDCHVCVVGAAAWDVLKNFEQRWTKQCNPSVLVNTSGIRNLVNSATTEEDDRNWNVQVLRSIDHVSATEMPRGLQVERSVHDGYVAAIRKAERFIYIENQYFMGGCEHWEGKNGSGCTNLIPVEIALKIAAKIREKERFAVYIVIPMWPEGPPESETVEEMLHWTRETMTMMYKIIGEAIWEVGDGSHPRDYLNFFCLANREEMREGEYEAASSPHPKTQYWNAQRNRRFMVYVHSKIMIGLV
;
A
#
# COMPACT_ATOMS: atom_id res chain seq x y z
N MET A 1 -5.06 10.35 14.30
CA MET A 1 -4.34 11.33 13.46
C MET A 1 -4.64 10.98 12.02
N VAL A 2 -5.35 11.84 11.29
CA VAL A 2 -5.78 11.61 9.91
C VAL A 2 -5.07 12.60 9.00
N TRP A 3 -4.72 12.23 7.78
CA TRP A 3 -4.14 13.18 6.81
C TRP A 3 -5.13 14.32 6.54
N ASN A 4 -4.65 15.56 6.54
CA ASN A 4 -5.43 16.72 6.11
C ASN A 4 -5.31 16.85 4.59
N ASP A 5 -6.33 16.44 3.86
CA ASP A 5 -6.39 16.65 2.41
C ASP A 5 -6.71 18.11 2.09
N GLU A 6 -5.65 18.90 1.88
CA GLU A 6 -5.81 20.32 1.53
C GLU A 6 -6.46 20.51 0.15
N SER A 7 -6.51 19.50 -0.71
CA SER A 7 -7.23 19.58 -2.00
C SER A 7 -8.75 19.53 -1.85
N SER A 8 -9.25 19.08 -0.70
CA SER A 8 -10.66 19.08 -0.33
C SER A 8 -11.18 20.46 0.14
N LEU A 9 -10.31 21.48 0.22
CA LEU A 9 -10.70 22.85 0.55
C LEU A 9 -11.45 23.53 -0.61
N PRO A 10 -12.56 24.26 -0.36
CA PRO A 10 -13.43 24.82 -1.41
C PRO A 10 -12.75 25.75 -2.44
N MET A 11 -11.59 26.30 -2.10
CA MET A 11 -10.85 27.30 -2.87
C MET A 11 -9.83 26.68 -3.85
N ILE A 12 -9.57 25.37 -3.78
CA ILE A 12 -8.59 24.68 -4.62
C ILE A 12 -9.34 23.89 -5.71
N LYS A 13 -9.05 24.19 -6.97
CA LYS A 13 -9.75 23.69 -8.18
C LYS A 13 -9.68 22.17 -8.40
N ASN A 14 -9.01 21.41 -7.53
CA ASN A 14 -8.87 19.96 -7.62
C ASN A 14 -9.94 19.26 -6.77
N LYS A 15 -11.22 19.56 -7.00
CA LYS A 15 -12.33 18.85 -6.35
C LYS A 15 -12.20 17.34 -6.62
N GLY A 16 -11.83 16.57 -5.59
CA GLY A 16 -12.05 15.12 -5.54
C GLY A 16 -10.99 14.23 -6.18
N VAL A 17 -9.72 14.68 -6.28
CA VAL A 17 -8.62 13.79 -6.73
C VAL A 17 -8.34 12.70 -5.68
N MET A 18 -8.41 13.03 -4.40
CA MET A 18 -8.27 12.09 -3.29
C MET A 18 -9.61 12.08 -2.56
N ARG A 19 -10.42 11.03 -2.73
CA ARG A 19 -11.73 10.90 -2.08
C ARG A 19 -11.59 10.54 -0.60
N THR A 20 -10.93 11.39 0.18
CA THR A 20 -10.77 11.15 1.62
C THR A 20 -11.94 11.73 2.41
N ASN A 21 -12.28 11.08 3.52
CA ASN A 21 -13.37 11.47 4.43
C ASN A 21 -12.82 12.12 5.70
N ASP A 22 -11.69 12.81 5.62
CA ASP A 22 -10.93 13.33 6.75
C ASP A 22 -11.67 14.45 7.51
N GLN A 23 -12.25 15.45 6.83
CA GLN A 23 -13.09 16.46 7.50
C GLN A 23 -14.37 15.87 8.10
N THR A 24 -14.95 14.85 7.45
CA THR A 24 -16.12 14.12 7.97
C THR A 24 -15.75 13.40 9.26
N ALA A 25 -14.62 12.68 9.28
CA ALA A 25 -14.12 12.00 10.48
C ALA A 25 -13.82 12.99 11.61
N LEU A 26 -13.17 14.13 11.32
CA LEU A 26 -12.95 15.17 12.31
C LEU A 26 -14.26 15.68 12.91
N SER A 27 -15.26 15.93 12.06
CA SER A 27 -16.56 16.46 12.49
C SER A 27 -17.33 15.43 13.31
N TYR A 28 -17.30 14.15 12.93
CA TYR A 28 -17.94 13.06 13.66
C TYR A 28 -17.43 12.94 15.10
N PHE A 29 -16.11 13.08 15.31
CA PHE A 29 -15.51 12.94 16.64
C PHE A 29 -15.51 14.23 17.49
N ARG A 30 -15.95 15.37 16.95
CA ARG A 30 -15.80 16.70 17.58
C ARG A 30 -16.34 16.76 19.01
N ASP A 31 -17.51 16.17 19.24
CA ASP A 31 -18.22 16.24 20.53
C ASP A 31 -18.12 14.91 21.31
N THR A 32 -17.09 14.12 21.02
CA THR A 32 -16.80 12.83 21.69
C THR A 32 -15.53 12.92 22.51
N SER A 33 -15.21 11.87 23.29
CA SER A 33 -13.92 11.77 23.99
C SER A 33 -12.74 11.42 23.06
N VAL A 34 -13.00 11.13 21.78
CA VAL A 34 -11.96 10.78 20.81
C VAL A 34 -11.21 12.04 20.35
N VAL A 35 -9.90 12.06 20.54
CA VAL A 35 -9.05 13.16 20.06
C VAL A 35 -8.68 12.95 18.59
N CYS A 36 -9.54 13.42 17.68
CA CYS A 36 -9.22 13.45 16.25
C CYS A 36 -8.43 14.71 15.86
N ARG A 37 -7.42 14.55 15.01
CA ARG A 37 -6.59 15.66 14.48
C ARG A 37 -6.30 15.43 13.01
N LEU A 38 -6.51 16.48 12.22
CA LEU A 38 -6.09 16.59 10.82
C LEU A 38 -4.63 17.03 10.78
N CYS A 39 -3.80 16.26 10.07
CA CYS A 39 -2.37 16.49 9.98
C CYS A 39 -1.97 16.80 8.54
N PRO A 40 -1.52 18.04 8.24
CA PRO A 40 -1.05 18.38 6.91
C PRO A 40 0.29 17.72 6.62
N ARG A 41 0.57 17.56 5.32
CA ARG A 41 1.87 17.11 4.83
C ARG A 41 2.51 18.24 4.04
N SER A 42 3.21 19.11 4.76
CA SER A 42 3.81 20.31 4.17
C SER A 42 5.03 19.96 3.31
N HIS A 43 5.08 20.52 2.10
CA HIS A 43 6.25 20.45 1.24
C HIS A 43 6.54 21.82 0.60
N LYS A 44 7.78 22.32 0.76
CA LYS A 44 8.14 23.71 0.40
C LYS A 44 7.85 24.09 -1.06
N LYS A 45 8.01 23.13 -1.99
CA LYS A 45 7.87 23.37 -3.44
C LYS A 45 6.53 22.90 -4.01
N LEU A 46 5.85 21.99 -3.33
CA LEU A 46 4.67 21.28 -3.83
C LEU A 46 3.71 21.00 -2.66
N PRO A 47 3.08 22.05 -2.10
CA PRO A 47 2.40 21.96 -0.81
C PRO A 47 1.26 20.93 -0.75
N THR A 48 0.63 20.63 -1.89
CA THR A 48 -0.52 19.72 -1.99
C THR A 48 -0.20 18.37 -2.65
N ALA A 49 1.06 18.09 -3.01
CA ALA A 49 1.40 16.90 -3.79
C ALA A 49 1.72 15.65 -2.94
N PHE A 50 1.82 15.79 -1.62
CA PHE A 50 2.22 14.71 -0.72
C PHE A 50 1.19 14.48 0.38
N ALA A 51 1.09 13.23 0.84
CA ALA A 51 0.16 12.82 1.89
C ALA A 51 0.87 12.13 3.04
N HIS A 52 0.20 12.09 4.20
CA HIS A 52 0.54 11.12 5.24
C HIS A 52 -0.10 9.80 4.89
N HIS A 53 0.70 8.83 4.45
CA HIS A 53 0.20 7.55 3.93
C HIS A 53 0.34 6.37 4.91
N GLN A 54 0.79 6.61 6.14
CA GLN A 54 0.92 5.58 7.17
C GLN A 54 -0.46 5.13 7.67
N LYS A 55 -0.75 3.83 7.62
CA LYS A 55 -1.93 3.21 8.26
C LYS A 55 -1.46 2.40 9.45
N THR A 56 -1.82 2.85 10.65
CA THR A 56 -1.38 2.20 11.89
C THR A 56 -2.47 2.26 12.95
N ILE A 57 -2.64 1.17 13.69
CA ILE A 57 -3.46 1.13 14.92
C ILE A 57 -2.56 0.61 16.04
N THR A 58 -2.51 1.30 17.16
CA THR A 58 -1.75 0.83 18.34
C THR A 58 -2.66 0.84 19.55
N VAL A 59 -2.67 -0.28 20.28
CA VAL A 59 -3.49 -0.50 21.46
C VAL A 59 -2.69 -1.19 22.56
N ASP A 60 -3.08 -0.98 23.81
CA ASP A 60 -2.64 -1.83 24.91
C ASP A 60 -3.63 -2.99 25.09
N THR A 61 -3.15 -4.22 24.94
CA THR A 61 -3.98 -5.44 25.06
C THR A 61 -3.52 -6.29 26.23
N ARG A 62 -4.38 -7.20 26.70
CA ARG A 62 -3.96 -8.21 27.68
C ARG A 62 -3.06 -9.22 26.98
N VAL A 63 -1.97 -9.62 27.63
CA VAL A 63 -1.12 -10.72 27.14
C VAL A 63 -1.97 -11.99 27.08
N THR A 64 -2.03 -12.60 25.89
CA THR A 64 -2.75 -13.88 25.68
C THR A 64 -1.93 -15.05 26.20
N ASN A 65 -2.57 -16.17 26.53
CA ASN A 65 -1.92 -17.41 26.95
C ASN A 65 -1.08 -17.30 28.26
N THR A 66 -1.38 -16.31 29.09
CA THR A 66 -0.82 -16.19 30.45
C THR A 66 -1.92 -16.03 31.50
N ASN A 67 -1.67 -16.55 32.71
CA ASN A 67 -2.55 -16.31 33.87
C ASN A 67 -2.30 -14.93 34.53
N THR A 68 -1.46 -14.09 33.92
CA THR A 68 -1.10 -12.79 34.47
C THR A 68 -2.15 -11.73 34.12
N LYS A 69 -2.11 -10.60 34.83
CA LYS A 69 -2.88 -9.38 34.49
C LYS A 69 -2.00 -8.41 33.67
N GLU A 70 -0.99 -8.93 33.00
CA GLU A 70 -0.06 -8.14 32.19
C GLU A 70 -0.72 -7.66 30.92
N ARG A 71 -0.27 -6.50 30.47
CA ARG A 71 -0.67 -5.88 29.22
C ARG A 71 0.57 -5.68 28.37
N GLU A 72 0.40 -5.72 27.07
CA GLU A 72 1.46 -5.40 26.10
C GLU A 72 0.94 -4.44 25.05
N ILE A 73 1.86 -3.76 24.36
CA ILE A 73 1.52 -2.97 23.18
C ILE A 73 1.38 -3.91 21.99
N MET A 74 0.27 -3.76 21.28
CA MET A 74 -0.02 -4.42 20.01
C MET A 74 -0.24 -3.35 18.95
N SER A 75 0.45 -3.50 17.83
CA SER A 75 0.40 -2.53 16.73
C SER A 75 0.07 -3.22 15.42
N PHE A 76 -0.81 -2.61 14.64
CA PHE A 76 -1.19 -3.02 13.29
C PHE A 76 -0.61 -2.01 12.30
N LEU A 77 -0.08 -2.49 11.18
CA LEU A 77 0.42 -1.67 10.09
C LEU A 77 0.34 -2.41 8.76
N GLY A 78 0.14 -1.69 7.66
CA GLY A 78 0.00 -2.30 6.33
C GLY A 78 -0.66 -1.37 5.32
N GLY A 79 -1.37 -1.94 4.34
CA GLY A 79 -2.03 -1.20 3.27
C GLY A 79 -3.46 -0.74 3.58
N PHE A 80 -4.19 -1.42 4.48
CA PHE A 80 -5.57 -1.07 4.81
C PHE A 80 -5.70 0.23 5.61
N ASP A 81 -6.44 1.19 5.04
CA ASP A 81 -7.08 2.27 5.79
C ASP A 81 -8.41 1.78 6.38
N LEU A 82 -8.82 2.33 7.52
CA LEU A 82 -10.18 2.14 8.05
C LEU A 82 -11.16 3.08 7.34
N CYS A 83 -11.49 2.78 6.08
CA CYS A 83 -12.43 3.54 5.26
C CYS A 83 -13.21 2.63 4.28
N ASP A 84 -14.10 3.25 3.50
CA ASP A 84 -14.95 2.62 2.49
C ASP A 84 -14.13 1.85 1.45
N GLY A 85 -14.69 0.74 0.97
CA GLY A 85 -14.14 -0.12 -0.09
C GLY A 85 -13.05 -1.09 0.34
N ARG A 86 -12.54 -1.00 1.58
CA ARG A 86 -11.41 -1.83 2.04
C ARG A 86 -11.83 -3.19 2.56
N TYR A 87 -13.09 -3.35 2.97
CA TYR A 87 -13.58 -4.64 3.41
C TYR A 87 -13.77 -5.57 2.21
N ASP A 88 -13.08 -6.70 2.24
CA ASP A 88 -13.20 -7.76 1.25
C ASP A 88 -12.74 -9.10 1.84
N THR A 89 -12.95 -10.16 1.08
CA THR A 89 -12.52 -11.54 1.39
C THR A 89 -11.77 -12.11 0.19
N GLU A 90 -11.13 -13.27 0.34
CA GLU A 90 -10.38 -13.92 -0.73
C GLU A 90 -11.24 -14.26 -1.98
N GLU A 91 -12.57 -14.32 -1.84
CA GLU A 91 -13.49 -14.51 -2.94
C GLU A 91 -13.54 -13.30 -3.90
N HIS A 92 -13.21 -12.10 -3.41
CA HIS A 92 -13.16 -10.87 -4.18
C HIS A 92 -14.37 -10.69 -5.11
N SER A 93 -15.57 -10.84 -4.55
CA SER A 93 -16.78 -10.88 -5.36
C SER A 93 -17.05 -9.55 -6.06
N LEU A 94 -17.45 -9.63 -7.32
CA LEU A 94 -17.79 -8.48 -8.15
C LEU A 94 -19.26 -8.08 -7.96
N PHE A 95 -20.14 -9.06 -7.72
CA PHE A 95 -21.58 -8.84 -7.71
C PHE A 95 -22.33 -9.58 -6.59
N ARG A 96 -21.82 -10.68 -6.06
CA ARG A 96 -22.56 -11.56 -5.12
C ARG A 96 -22.67 -10.98 -3.72
N THR A 97 -21.82 -10.03 -3.37
CA THR A 97 -21.85 -9.28 -2.10
C THR A 97 -22.58 -7.95 -2.21
N LEU A 98 -23.14 -7.62 -3.37
CA LEU A 98 -23.93 -6.40 -3.53
C LEU A 98 -25.25 -6.52 -2.77
N GLY A 99 -25.67 -5.43 -2.13
CA GLY A 99 -26.91 -5.37 -1.37
C GLY A 99 -26.85 -6.01 0.03
N THR A 100 -25.74 -6.65 0.41
CA THR A 100 -25.53 -7.11 1.79
C THR A 100 -24.94 -6.03 2.70
N SER A 101 -24.37 -4.98 2.10
CA SER A 101 -23.77 -3.81 2.76
C SER A 101 -23.97 -2.56 1.89
N ASP A 102 -23.94 -1.38 2.51
CA ASP A 102 -23.94 -0.09 1.82
C ASP A 102 -22.54 0.28 1.26
N ASP A 103 -21.52 -0.53 1.52
CA ASP A 103 -20.12 -0.31 1.07
C ASP A 103 -19.90 -0.73 -0.40
N PHE A 104 -20.46 0.06 -1.33
CA PHE A 104 -20.18 -0.07 -2.76
C PHE A 104 -19.03 0.84 -3.20
N TYR A 105 -17.89 0.24 -3.51
CA TYR A 105 -16.70 0.95 -3.97
C TYR A 105 -16.38 0.62 -5.43
N GLN A 106 -16.25 1.66 -6.26
CA GLN A 106 -15.90 1.55 -7.68
C GLN A 106 -15.53 2.94 -8.21
N THR A 107 -14.25 3.20 -8.43
CA THR A 107 -13.74 4.52 -8.84
C THR A 107 -13.29 4.54 -10.30
N SER A 108 -12.97 3.38 -10.89
CA SER A 108 -12.54 3.25 -12.28
C SER A 108 -13.67 3.35 -13.31
N LEU A 109 -14.93 3.16 -12.89
CA LEU A 109 -16.09 3.27 -13.77
C LEU A 109 -16.87 4.56 -13.50
N ALA A 110 -16.87 5.48 -14.48
CA ALA A 110 -17.56 6.76 -14.37
C ALA A 110 -19.07 6.59 -14.10
N GLY A 111 -19.56 7.24 -13.04
CA GLY A 111 -20.97 7.19 -12.63
C GLY A 111 -21.41 5.87 -12.02
N ALA A 112 -20.46 5.04 -11.55
CA ALA A 112 -20.75 3.84 -10.77
C ALA A 112 -21.42 4.18 -9.44
N LYS A 113 -22.41 3.36 -9.09
CA LYS A 113 -23.17 3.40 -7.83
C LYS A 113 -23.96 2.10 -7.70
N LEU A 114 -24.24 1.68 -6.47
CA LEU A 114 -24.94 0.44 -6.17
C LEU A 114 -26.29 0.31 -6.91
N SER A 115 -27.07 1.40 -7.02
CA SER A 115 -28.36 1.39 -7.73
C SER A 115 -28.27 1.19 -9.25
N ARG A 116 -27.04 1.12 -9.80
CA ARG A 116 -26.75 0.73 -11.18
C ARG A 116 -26.11 -0.65 -11.31
N GLY A 117 -25.96 -1.37 -10.20
CA GLY A 117 -25.39 -2.72 -10.13
C GLY A 117 -23.87 -2.72 -9.98
N GLY A 118 -23.27 -3.90 -10.18
CA GLY A 118 -21.82 -4.06 -10.21
C GLY A 118 -21.20 -3.91 -11.60
N PRO A 119 -19.89 -4.19 -11.73
CA PRO A 119 -19.04 -4.74 -10.67
C PRO A 119 -18.63 -3.70 -9.63
N ARG A 120 -18.64 -4.06 -8.33
CA ARG A 120 -17.77 -3.35 -7.38
C ARG A 120 -16.31 -3.59 -7.76
N GLU A 121 -15.40 -2.78 -7.25
CA GLU A 121 -13.97 -3.00 -7.34
C GLU A 121 -13.51 -3.76 -6.09
N PRO A 122 -13.17 -5.07 -6.19
CA PRO A 122 -12.63 -5.82 -5.07
C PRO A 122 -11.27 -5.29 -4.63
N TRP A 123 -10.93 -5.50 -3.37
CA TRP A 123 -9.75 -4.94 -2.73
C TRP A 123 -8.84 -6.06 -2.19
N HIS A 124 -7.73 -6.31 -2.88
CA HIS A 124 -6.68 -7.24 -2.46
C HIS A 124 -5.54 -6.46 -1.81
N ASP A 125 -5.26 -6.73 -0.54
CA ASP A 125 -4.29 -5.98 0.25
C ASP A 125 -3.75 -6.84 1.41
N CYS A 126 -2.72 -6.34 2.08
CA CYS A 126 -2.04 -7.00 3.17
C CYS A 126 -1.92 -6.10 4.42
N HIS A 127 -2.01 -6.71 5.59
CA HIS A 127 -1.73 -6.07 6.88
C HIS A 127 -0.95 -7.02 7.77
N VAL A 128 -0.25 -6.46 8.75
CA VAL A 128 0.41 -7.24 9.80
C VAL A 128 0.04 -6.70 11.18
N CYS A 129 -0.05 -7.62 12.13
CA CYS A 129 -0.08 -7.34 13.55
C CYS A 129 1.31 -7.66 14.13
N VAL A 130 1.89 -6.73 14.86
CA VAL A 130 3.16 -6.90 15.58
C VAL A 130 2.95 -6.69 17.07
N VAL A 131 3.66 -7.51 17.85
CA VAL A 131 3.75 -7.44 19.32
C VAL A 131 5.23 -7.34 19.73
N GLY A 132 5.51 -7.20 21.03
CA GLY A 132 6.88 -7.07 21.53
C GLY A 132 7.54 -5.76 21.09
N ALA A 133 8.88 -5.75 20.98
CA ALA A 133 9.66 -4.52 20.76
C ALA A 133 9.24 -3.75 19.49
N ALA A 134 8.92 -4.44 18.40
CA ALA A 134 8.49 -3.78 17.16
C ALA A 134 7.18 -3.00 17.32
N ALA A 135 6.26 -3.45 18.19
CA ALA A 135 5.02 -2.74 18.45
C ALA A 135 5.26 -1.38 19.14
N TRP A 136 6.29 -1.31 20.00
CA TRP A 136 6.75 -0.08 20.61
C TRP A 136 7.39 0.88 19.62
N ASP A 137 8.12 0.38 18.62
CA ASP A 137 8.68 1.23 17.56
C ASP A 137 7.57 1.91 16.74
N VAL A 138 6.46 1.21 16.47
CA VAL A 138 5.28 1.79 15.80
C VAL A 138 4.63 2.86 16.67
N LEU A 139 4.48 2.61 17.99
CA LEU A 139 3.99 3.61 18.94
C LEU A 139 4.90 4.84 18.98
N LYS A 140 6.22 4.65 19.05
CA LYS A 140 7.20 5.73 19.06
C LYS A 140 7.12 6.58 17.80
N ASN A 141 6.91 5.96 16.63
CA ASN A 141 6.65 6.70 15.39
C ASN A 141 5.38 7.58 15.50
N PHE A 142 4.30 7.06 16.07
CA PHE A 142 3.09 7.85 16.32
C PHE A 142 3.35 9.03 17.27
N GLU A 143 4.02 8.79 18.40
CA GLU A 143 4.36 9.82 19.40
C GLU A 143 5.23 10.94 18.82
N GLN A 144 6.24 10.59 18.01
CA GLN A 144 7.12 11.56 17.34
C GLN A 144 6.35 12.44 16.36
N ARG A 145 5.42 11.85 15.59
CA ARG A 145 4.55 12.60 14.67
C ARG A 145 3.57 13.48 15.41
N TRP A 146 2.93 12.94 16.44
CA TRP A 146 1.97 13.67 17.27
C TRP A 146 2.64 14.86 17.96
N THR A 147 3.82 14.67 18.56
CA THR A 147 4.57 15.76 19.19
C THR A 147 4.96 16.84 18.19
N LYS A 148 5.27 16.47 16.95
CA LYS A 148 5.64 17.41 15.90
C LYS A 148 4.46 18.22 15.37
N GLN A 149 3.31 17.59 15.19
CA GLN A 149 2.19 18.14 14.39
C GLN A 149 0.92 18.38 15.19
N CYS A 150 0.87 17.98 16.45
CA CYS A 150 -0.29 18.07 17.34
C CYS A 150 0.16 18.54 18.74
N ASN A 151 -0.80 18.63 19.68
CA ASN A 151 -0.50 18.99 21.06
C ASN A 151 -0.03 17.74 21.84
N PRO A 152 1.24 17.64 22.29
CA PRO A 152 1.74 16.47 23.02
C PRO A 152 1.09 16.24 24.39
N SER A 153 0.39 17.23 24.96
CA SER A 153 -0.20 17.13 26.30
C SER A 153 -1.30 16.07 26.44
N VAL A 154 -1.79 15.53 25.32
CA VAL A 154 -2.84 14.49 25.30
C VAL A 154 -2.30 13.11 24.95
N LEU A 155 -0.99 12.95 24.78
CA LEU A 155 -0.38 11.64 24.65
C LEU A 155 -0.51 10.87 25.96
N VAL A 156 -0.80 9.57 25.86
CA VAL A 156 -0.90 8.68 27.01
C VAL A 156 0.51 8.45 27.57
N ASN A 157 0.68 8.67 28.87
CA ASN A 157 1.91 8.28 29.56
C ASN A 157 1.92 6.76 29.76
N THR A 158 2.62 6.03 28.89
CA THR A 158 2.75 4.57 28.93
C THR A 158 3.31 4.06 30.25
N SER A 159 4.19 4.82 30.92
CA SER A 159 4.73 4.46 32.25
C SER A 159 3.66 4.46 33.35
N GLY A 160 2.53 5.14 33.12
CA GLY A 160 1.38 5.15 34.04
C GLY A 160 0.40 3.99 33.84
N ILE A 161 0.56 3.18 32.78
CA ILE A 161 -0.32 2.05 32.49
C ILE A 161 0.08 0.87 33.39
N ARG A 162 -0.83 0.47 34.29
CA ARG A 162 -0.59 -0.63 35.23
C ARG A 162 -0.34 -1.94 34.49
N ASN A 163 0.69 -2.67 34.91
CA ASN A 163 1.09 -3.98 34.38
C ASN A 163 1.45 -3.99 32.88
N LEU A 164 1.80 -2.85 32.29
CA LEU A 164 2.28 -2.82 30.92
C LEU A 164 3.73 -3.33 30.86
N VAL A 165 3.97 -4.37 30.06
CA VAL A 165 5.29 -4.96 29.83
C VAL A 165 5.82 -4.61 28.45
N ASN A 166 7.15 -4.49 28.34
CA ASN A 166 7.80 -4.17 27.05
C ASN A 166 7.83 -5.37 26.09
N SER A 167 8.00 -6.57 26.65
CA SER A 167 7.94 -7.83 25.93
C SER A 167 7.42 -8.89 26.88
N ALA A 168 6.40 -9.64 26.46
CA ALA A 168 5.96 -10.80 27.22
C ALA A 168 6.81 -12.01 26.82
N THR A 169 7.37 -12.69 27.81
CA THR A 169 7.94 -14.03 27.63
C THR A 169 6.81 -15.04 27.61
N THR A 170 6.50 -15.58 26.44
CA THR A 170 5.59 -16.73 26.29
C THR A 170 6.40 -17.99 26.00
N GLU A 171 5.94 -19.14 26.49
CA GLU A 171 6.54 -20.44 26.16
C GLU A 171 6.27 -20.89 24.70
N GLU A 172 5.45 -20.15 23.96
CA GLU A 172 5.09 -20.42 22.56
C GLU A 172 6.10 -19.86 21.54
N ASP A 173 6.47 -20.71 20.58
CA ASP A 173 7.45 -20.44 19.49
C ASP A 173 6.94 -19.37 18.49
N ASP A 174 5.63 -19.09 18.46
CA ASP A 174 4.99 -18.17 17.51
C ASP A 174 5.42 -16.70 17.66
N ARG A 175 6.15 -16.36 18.74
CA ARG A 175 6.67 -15.00 18.98
C ARG A 175 8.15 -14.81 18.60
N ASN A 176 8.81 -15.82 18.01
CA ASN A 176 10.25 -15.80 17.74
C ASN A 176 10.65 -15.12 16.41
N TRP A 177 10.09 -13.94 16.13
CA TRP A 177 10.37 -13.20 14.90
C TRP A 177 11.32 -12.02 15.16
N ASN A 178 12.38 -11.93 14.36
CA ASN A 178 13.22 -10.73 14.30
C ASN A 178 12.57 -9.70 13.38
N VAL A 179 11.94 -8.69 13.99
CA VAL A 179 11.21 -7.64 13.26
C VAL A 179 11.94 -6.31 13.39
N GLN A 180 12.10 -5.61 12.27
CA GLN A 180 12.62 -4.24 12.22
C GLN A 180 11.59 -3.33 11.56
N VAL A 181 11.17 -2.27 12.27
CA VAL A 181 10.24 -1.28 11.72
C VAL A 181 11.02 -0.26 10.87
N LEU A 182 10.53 0.00 9.67
CA LEU A 182 11.11 0.93 8.70
C LEU A 182 10.10 2.03 8.35
N ARG A 183 10.57 3.20 7.91
CA ARG A 183 9.70 4.32 7.52
C ARG A 183 10.32 5.22 6.45
N SER A 184 9.43 5.96 5.80
CA SER A 184 9.75 7.11 4.95
C SER A 184 9.15 8.35 5.61
N ILE A 185 9.98 9.19 6.22
CA ILE A 185 9.52 10.36 6.98
C ILE A 185 10.62 11.42 7.03
N ASP A 186 10.28 12.66 7.35
CA ASP A 186 11.25 13.75 7.50
C ASP A 186 11.01 14.57 8.77
N HIS A 187 11.96 15.45 9.05
CA HIS A 187 11.96 16.33 10.21
C HIS A 187 10.78 17.32 10.27
N VAL A 188 10.04 17.53 9.18
CA VAL A 188 8.83 18.37 9.22
C VAL A 188 7.63 17.60 9.75
N SER A 189 7.67 16.27 9.68
CA SER A 189 6.58 15.38 10.12
C SER A 189 6.85 14.64 11.43
N ALA A 190 8.09 14.55 11.91
CA ALA A 190 8.42 13.90 13.18
C ALA A 190 9.48 14.68 13.98
N THR A 191 9.45 14.55 15.31
CA THR A 191 10.54 14.94 16.21
C THR A 191 11.58 13.82 16.35
N GLU A 192 12.73 14.13 16.94
CA GLU A 192 13.76 13.13 17.31
C GLU A 192 14.22 12.25 16.13
N MET A 193 14.46 12.86 14.97
CA MET A 193 14.94 12.14 13.79
C MET A 193 16.26 11.41 14.10
N PRO A 194 16.42 10.14 13.66
CA PRO A 194 17.60 9.36 13.96
C PRO A 194 18.88 10.05 13.51
N ARG A 195 19.87 10.15 14.42
CA ARG A 195 21.18 10.76 14.15
C ARG A 195 21.12 12.17 13.54
N GLY A 196 20.05 12.94 13.82
CA GLY A 196 19.88 14.29 13.28
C GLY A 196 19.57 14.35 11.78
N LEU A 197 19.21 13.23 11.15
CA LEU A 197 18.84 13.18 9.74
C LEU A 197 17.64 14.07 9.45
N GLN A 198 17.66 14.76 8.29
CA GLN A 198 16.52 15.56 7.85
C GLN A 198 15.42 14.72 7.21
N VAL A 199 15.80 13.59 6.60
CA VAL A 199 14.92 12.64 5.93
C VAL A 199 15.39 11.24 6.29
N GLU A 200 14.45 10.38 6.65
CA GLU A 200 14.64 8.95 6.80
C GLU A 200 13.97 8.23 5.62
N ARG A 201 14.72 7.32 5.00
CA ARG A 201 14.31 6.51 3.85
C ARG A 201 14.52 5.01 4.09
N SER A 202 14.42 4.60 5.35
CA SER A 202 14.76 3.24 5.78
C SER A 202 13.91 2.16 5.10
N VAL A 203 12.70 2.49 4.61
CA VAL A 203 11.91 1.59 3.72
C VAL A 203 12.66 1.29 2.43
N HIS A 204 13.16 2.32 1.74
CA HIS A 204 13.91 2.14 0.48
C HIS A 204 15.20 1.34 0.75
N ASP A 205 15.97 1.72 1.77
CA ASP A 205 17.20 1.03 2.14
C ASP A 205 16.93 -0.45 2.49
N GLY A 206 15.84 -0.73 3.22
CA GLY A 206 15.42 -2.09 3.58
C GLY A 206 15.02 -2.95 2.37
N TYR A 207 14.25 -2.39 1.43
CA TYR A 207 13.93 -3.08 0.18
C TYR A 207 15.19 -3.41 -0.63
N VAL A 208 16.11 -2.45 -0.80
CA VAL A 208 17.38 -2.67 -1.52
C VAL A 208 18.20 -3.78 -0.83
N ALA A 209 18.32 -3.74 0.50
CA ALA A 209 19.05 -4.76 1.24
C ALA A 209 18.42 -6.16 1.09
N ALA A 210 17.09 -6.27 1.14
CA ALA A 210 16.39 -7.53 0.97
C ALA A 210 16.54 -8.09 -0.45
N ILE A 211 16.43 -7.25 -1.49
CA ILE A 211 16.65 -7.67 -2.89
C ILE A 211 18.08 -8.19 -3.08
N ARG A 212 19.08 -7.48 -2.55
CA ARG A 212 20.49 -7.89 -2.65
C ARG A 212 20.78 -9.20 -1.94
N LYS A 213 20.08 -9.49 -0.83
CA LYS A 213 20.23 -10.75 -0.07
C LYS A 213 19.46 -11.93 -0.65
N ALA A 214 18.45 -11.71 -1.49
CA ALA A 214 17.64 -12.79 -2.04
C ALA A 214 18.49 -13.80 -2.84
N GLU A 215 18.28 -15.09 -2.57
CA GLU A 215 19.05 -16.19 -3.18
C GLU A 215 18.25 -16.98 -4.21
N ARG A 216 16.93 -17.12 -4.03
CA ARG A 216 16.09 -18.01 -4.85
C ARG A 216 15.00 -17.31 -5.64
N PHE A 217 14.21 -16.48 -4.98
CA PHE A 217 13.14 -15.74 -5.64
C PHE A 217 12.77 -14.47 -4.89
N ILE A 218 12.09 -13.58 -5.60
CA ILE A 218 11.41 -12.42 -5.03
C ILE A 218 9.95 -12.45 -5.49
N TYR A 219 9.02 -12.29 -4.57
CA TYR A 219 7.60 -12.08 -4.83
C TYR A 219 7.20 -10.70 -4.32
N ILE A 220 6.59 -9.88 -5.16
CA ILE A 220 6.13 -8.54 -4.81
C ILE A 220 4.66 -8.41 -5.18
N GLU A 221 3.86 -7.90 -4.25
CA GLU A 221 2.58 -7.28 -4.59
C GLU A 221 2.67 -5.80 -4.25
N ASN A 222 2.41 -4.94 -5.23
CA ASN A 222 2.47 -3.50 -5.01
C ASN A 222 1.45 -2.75 -5.86
N GLN A 223 0.80 -1.75 -5.27
CA GLN A 223 -0.08 -0.84 -5.99
C GLN A 223 0.64 -0.09 -7.12
N TYR A 224 1.93 0.20 -6.95
CA TYR A 224 2.73 0.92 -7.95
C TYR A 224 4.05 0.20 -8.20
N PHE A 225 4.50 0.21 -9.46
CA PHE A 225 5.80 -0.34 -9.82
C PHE A 225 6.52 0.56 -10.82
N MET A 226 7.17 1.59 -10.30
CA MET A 226 7.92 2.58 -11.07
C MET A 226 9.17 3.04 -10.32
N GLY A 227 10.29 3.19 -11.04
CA GLY A 227 11.57 3.59 -10.45
C GLY A 227 12.75 3.36 -11.38
N GLY A 228 13.94 3.77 -10.93
CA GLY A 228 15.18 3.67 -11.70
C GLY A 228 15.21 4.58 -12.91
N CYS A 229 14.61 5.77 -12.83
CA CYS A 229 14.43 6.64 -14.00
C CYS A 229 15.73 7.10 -14.68
N GLU A 230 16.86 7.06 -13.96
CA GLU A 230 18.19 7.34 -14.53
C GLU A 230 18.63 6.33 -15.58
N HIS A 231 17.95 5.17 -15.65
CA HIS A 231 18.18 4.11 -16.63
C HIS A 231 17.06 4.03 -17.69
N TRP A 232 16.11 4.97 -17.72
CA TRP A 232 15.10 5.04 -18.78
C TRP A 232 15.67 5.73 -20.01
N GLU A 233 15.35 5.22 -21.21
CA GLU A 233 15.86 5.79 -22.45
C GLU A 233 15.33 7.20 -22.69
N GLY A 234 16.24 8.18 -22.81
CA GLY A 234 15.89 9.57 -23.14
C GLY A 234 15.17 10.36 -22.05
N LYS A 235 15.09 9.84 -20.81
CA LYS A 235 14.27 10.45 -19.72
C LYS A 235 15.04 10.68 -18.41
N ASN A 236 16.31 11.02 -18.53
CA ASN A 236 17.17 11.42 -17.42
C ASN A 236 16.62 12.72 -16.80
N GLY A 237 15.82 12.62 -15.73
CA GLY A 237 15.29 13.79 -15.01
C GLY A 237 13.84 13.72 -14.53
N SER A 238 13.13 12.60 -14.70
CA SER A 238 11.73 12.48 -14.20
C SER A 238 11.61 12.52 -12.67
N GLY A 239 12.71 12.36 -11.94
CA GLY A 239 12.76 12.45 -10.47
C GLY A 239 12.39 11.17 -9.72
N CYS A 240 12.05 10.08 -10.43
CA CYS A 240 11.75 8.77 -9.83
C CYS A 240 13.01 7.93 -9.60
N THR A 241 13.88 8.42 -8.71
CA THR A 241 15.24 7.90 -8.48
C THR A 241 15.34 6.71 -7.52
N ASN A 242 14.20 6.13 -7.10
CA ASN A 242 14.23 4.95 -6.24
C ASN A 242 14.87 3.76 -6.99
N LEU A 243 15.64 2.95 -6.27
CA LEU A 243 16.49 1.91 -6.87
C LEU A 243 15.80 0.54 -7.00
N ILE A 244 14.55 0.39 -6.58
CA ILE A 244 13.93 -0.92 -6.42
C ILE A 244 13.88 -1.71 -7.74
N PRO A 245 13.42 -1.14 -8.88
CA PRO A 245 13.36 -1.87 -10.13
C PRO A 245 14.75 -2.21 -10.69
N VAL A 246 15.72 -1.29 -10.57
CA VAL A 246 17.07 -1.53 -11.11
C VAL A 246 17.82 -2.58 -10.28
N GLU A 247 17.69 -2.58 -8.96
CA GLU A 247 18.29 -3.62 -8.09
C GLU A 247 17.72 -5.01 -8.40
N ILE A 248 16.42 -5.11 -8.71
CA ILE A 248 15.80 -6.37 -9.14
C ILE A 248 16.41 -6.83 -10.48
N ALA A 249 16.47 -5.95 -11.48
CA ALA A 249 17.00 -6.28 -12.79
C ALA A 249 18.48 -6.70 -12.73
N LEU A 250 19.28 -5.98 -11.93
CA LEU A 250 20.69 -6.31 -11.71
C LEU A 250 20.87 -7.62 -10.96
N LYS A 251 20.05 -7.91 -9.94
CA LYS A 251 20.05 -9.20 -9.24
C LYS A 251 19.76 -10.35 -10.20
N ILE A 252 18.74 -10.22 -11.05
CA ILE A 252 18.42 -11.23 -12.07
C ILE A 252 19.59 -11.40 -13.05
N ALA A 253 20.11 -10.30 -13.59
CA ALA A 253 21.24 -10.34 -14.52
C ALA A 253 22.49 -11.00 -13.92
N ALA A 254 22.78 -10.75 -12.64
CA ALA A 254 23.86 -11.42 -11.92
C ALA A 254 23.61 -12.95 -11.83
N LYS A 255 22.40 -13.37 -11.44
CA LYS A 255 22.05 -14.79 -11.34
C LYS A 255 22.08 -15.53 -12.68
N ILE A 256 21.69 -14.86 -13.77
CA ILE A 256 21.84 -15.37 -15.14
C ILE A 256 23.32 -15.64 -15.46
N ARG A 257 24.20 -14.67 -15.21
CA ARG A 257 25.65 -14.80 -15.47
C ARG A 257 26.30 -15.89 -14.60
N GLU A 258 25.82 -16.04 -13.37
CA GLU A 258 26.23 -17.11 -12.43
C GLU A 258 25.64 -18.48 -12.80
N LYS A 259 24.71 -18.54 -13.76
CA LYS A 259 23.93 -19.74 -14.13
C LYS A 259 23.17 -20.33 -12.94
N GLU A 260 22.70 -19.47 -12.05
CA GLU A 260 21.91 -19.83 -10.88
C GLU A 260 20.42 -19.55 -11.11
N ARG A 261 19.58 -20.50 -10.71
CA ARG A 261 18.13 -20.34 -10.84
C ARG A 261 17.62 -19.23 -9.91
N PHE A 262 17.02 -18.21 -10.49
CA PHE A 262 16.39 -17.11 -9.78
C PHE A 262 15.16 -16.61 -10.54
N ALA A 263 14.07 -16.32 -9.82
CA ALA A 263 12.84 -15.83 -10.45
C ALA A 263 12.21 -14.70 -9.64
N VAL A 264 11.58 -13.75 -10.33
CA VAL A 264 10.90 -12.61 -9.74
C VAL A 264 9.48 -12.54 -10.28
N TYR A 265 8.52 -12.41 -9.37
CA TYR A 265 7.10 -12.32 -9.66
C TYR A 265 6.57 -11.02 -9.06
N ILE A 266 6.00 -10.16 -9.89
CA ILE A 266 5.48 -8.86 -9.49
C ILE A 266 3.99 -8.82 -9.85
N VAL A 267 3.15 -8.67 -8.84
CA VAL A 267 1.70 -8.48 -8.99
C VAL A 267 1.39 -7.00 -8.74
N ILE A 268 0.83 -6.35 -9.76
CA ILE A 268 0.42 -4.94 -9.74
C ILE A 268 -1.06 -4.87 -10.16
N PRO A 269 -1.80 -3.80 -9.83
CA PRO A 269 -3.16 -3.67 -10.33
C PRO A 269 -3.15 -3.58 -11.87
N MET A 270 -4.25 -3.99 -12.52
CA MET A 270 -4.35 -3.95 -13.99
C MET A 270 -4.16 -2.52 -14.52
N TRP A 271 -4.64 -1.54 -13.77
CA TRP A 271 -4.27 -0.14 -13.84
C TRP A 271 -4.40 0.47 -12.43
N PRO A 272 -3.68 1.56 -12.11
CA PRO A 272 -3.89 2.30 -10.87
C PRO A 272 -5.32 2.81 -10.71
N GLU A 273 -5.80 2.91 -9.47
CA GLU A 273 -7.15 3.36 -9.17
C GLU A 273 -7.54 4.66 -9.87
N GLY A 274 -8.78 4.70 -10.38
CA GLY A 274 -9.33 5.81 -11.14
C GLY A 274 -9.70 5.42 -12.57
N PRO A 275 -10.36 6.31 -13.34
CA PRO A 275 -10.73 6.02 -14.71
C PRO A 275 -9.48 5.74 -15.56
N PRO A 276 -9.41 4.61 -16.29
CA PRO A 276 -8.20 4.23 -17.03
C PRO A 276 -7.86 5.19 -18.18
N GLU A 277 -8.85 5.92 -18.69
CA GLU A 277 -8.71 6.94 -19.74
C GLU A 277 -8.35 8.34 -19.16
N SER A 278 -8.08 8.44 -17.85
CA SER A 278 -7.67 9.70 -17.24
C SER A 278 -6.17 9.95 -17.44
N GLU A 279 -5.79 11.21 -17.65
CA GLU A 279 -4.39 11.63 -17.84
C GLU A 279 -3.46 11.08 -16.75
N THR A 280 -3.87 11.15 -15.48
CA THR A 280 -3.07 10.65 -14.36
C THR A 280 -2.83 9.13 -14.43
N VAL A 281 -3.85 8.33 -14.78
CA VAL A 281 -3.70 6.87 -14.91
C VAL A 281 -2.85 6.52 -16.12
N GLU A 282 -3.04 7.20 -17.25
CA GLU A 282 -2.22 7.02 -18.46
C GLU A 282 -0.75 7.35 -18.20
N GLU A 283 -0.44 8.43 -17.49
CA GLU A 283 0.92 8.79 -17.08
C GLU A 283 1.55 7.74 -16.16
N MET A 284 0.81 7.25 -15.16
CA MET A 284 1.33 6.20 -14.27
C MET A 284 1.59 4.88 -15.01
N LEU A 285 0.71 4.50 -15.95
CA LEU A 285 0.93 3.35 -16.83
C LEU A 285 2.14 3.56 -17.75
N HIS A 286 2.34 4.78 -18.24
CA HIS A 286 3.53 5.14 -19.01
C HIS A 286 4.81 4.90 -18.19
N TRP A 287 4.90 5.43 -16.96
CA TRP A 287 6.10 5.24 -16.11
C TRP A 287 6.34 3.79 -15.70
N THR A 288 5.26 3.04 -15.49
CA THR A 288 5.33 1.58 -15.26
C THR A 288 5.94 0.87 -16.48
N ARG A 289 5.50 1.22 -17.69
CA ARG A 289 6.05 0.67 -18.94
C ARG A 289 7.53 1.01 -19.13
N GLU A 290 7.95 2.24 -18.86
CA GLU A 290 9.36 2.63 -18.97
C GLU A 290 10.23 1.83 -17.99
N THR A 291 9.72 1.63 -16.77
CA THR A 291 10.39 0.81 -15.75
C THR A 291 10.54 -0.64 -16.21
N MET A 292 9.45 -1.26 -16.70
CA MET A 292 9.49 -2.62 -17.25
C MET A 292 10.45 -2.74 -18.43
N THR A 293 10.46 -1.75 -19.33
CA THR A 293 11.32 -1.73 -20.52
C THR A 293 12.79 -1.72 -20.12
N MET A 294 13.17 -0.86 -19.16
CA MET A 294 14.51 -0.82 -18.60
C MET A 294 14.93 -2.16 -17.99
N MET A 295 14.06 -2.78 -17.18
CA MET A 295 14.38 -4.05 -16.53
C MET A 295 14.57 -5.19 -17.55
N TYR A 296 13.64 -5.33 -18.50
CA TYR A 296 13.73 -6.37 -19.52
C TYR A 296 14.93 -6.17 -20.44
N LYS A 297 15.37 -4.93 -20.69
CA LYS A 297 16.59 -4.65 -21.45
C LYS A 297 17.84 -5.17 -20.73
N ILE A 298 18.02 -4.83 -19.44
CA ILE A 298 19.15 -5.30 -18.62
C ILE A 298 19.19 -6.84 -18.56
N ILE A 299 18.02 -7.47 -18.40
CA ILE A 299 17.90 -8.93 -18.36
C ILE A 299 18.22 -9.55 -19.73
N GLY A 300 17.69 -8.97 -20.82
CA GLY A 300 17.95 -9.43 -22.18
C GLY A 300 19.42 -9.36 -22.56
N GLU A 301 20.13 -8.31 -22.13
CA GLU A 301 21.59 -8.18 -22.31
C GLU A 301 22.34 -9.31 -21.59
N ALA A 302 21.98 -9.64 -20.33
CA ALA A 302 22.61 -10.73 -19.61
C ALA A 302 22.36 -12.12 -20.24
N ILE A 303 21.15 -12.36 -20.75
CA ILE A 303 20.83 -13.60 -21.48
C ILE A 303 21.66 -13.70 -22.77
N TRP A 304 21.76 -12.59 -23.51
CA TRP A 304 22.54 -12.54 -24.74
C TRP A 304 24.03 -12.83 -24.48
N GLU A 305 24.60 -12.27 -23.42
CA GLU A 305 25.99 -12.50 -23.01
C GLU A 305 26.28 -13.98 -22.68
N VAL A 306 25.36 -14.64 -21.97
CA VAL A 306 25.52 -16.06 -21.59
C VAL A 306 25.25 -17.00 -22.77
N GLY A 307 24.32 -16.64 -23.66
CA GLY A 307 24.01 -17.39 -24.88
C GLY A 307 23.28 -18.71 -24.64
N ASP A 308 22.50 -18.83 -23.55
CA ASP A 308 21.79 -20.07 -23.19
C ASP A 308 20.40 -20.23 -23.84
N GLY A 309 19.90 -19.20 -24.51
CA GLY A 309 18.61 -19.22 -25.20
C GLY A 309 17.39 -19.10 -24.29
N SER A 310 17.57 -18.76 -23.00
CA SER A 310 16.46 -18.52 -22.08
C SER A 310 15.58 -17.34 -22.50
N HIS A 311 14.32 -17.32 -22.07
CA HIS A 311 13.42 -16.19 -22.29
C HIS A 311 13.47 -15.23 -21.08
N PRO A 312 13.44 -13.90 -21.24
CA PRO A 312 13.45 -12.96 -20.10
C PRO A 312 12.36 -13.21 -19.04
N ARG A 313 11.18 -13.69 -19.48
CA ARG A 313 10.07 -14.11 -18.60
C ARG A 313 10.31 -15.40 -17.82
N ASP A 314 11.37 -16.15 -18.10
CA ASP A 314 11.78 -17.24 -17.21
C ASP A 314 12.33 -16.69 -15.88
N TYR A 315 12.72 -15.41 -15.87
CA TYR A 315 13.32 -14.71 -14.73
C TYR A 315 12.46 -13.58 -14.15
N LEU A 316 11.77 -12.79 -14.98
CA LEU A 316 10.96 -11.65 -14.53
C LEU A 316 9.53 -11.75 -15.06
N ASN A 317 8.56 -11.80 -14.16
CA ASN A 317 7.15 -11.95 -14.50
C ASN A 317 6.31 -10.86 -13.86
N PHE A 318 5.40 -10.29 -14.65
CA PHE A 318 4.41 -9.31 -14.18
C PHE A 318 2.99 -9.88 -14.35
N PHE A 319 2.19 -9.74 -13.31
CA PHE A 319 0.80 -10.16 -13.27
C PHE A 319 -0.09 -9.05 -12.73
N CYS A 320 -1.39 -9.18 -12.98
CA CYS A 320 -2.44 -8.46 -12.29
C CYS A 320 -3.55 -9.42 -11.89
N LEU A 321 -4.41 -8.99 -10.97
CA LEU A 321 -5.55 -9.79 -10.51
C LEU A 321 -6.84 -9.33 -11.18
N ALA A 322 -7.70 -10.29 -11.52
CA ALA A 322 -9.02 -10.04 -12.07
C ALA A 322 -9.96 -11.17 -11.69
N ASN A 323 -11.25 -10.85 -11.58
CA ASN A 323 -12.30 -11.83 -11.33
C ASN A 323 -13.34 -11.80 -12.47
N ARG A 324 -14.09 -12.90 -12.59
CA ARG A 324 -15.23 -13.02 -13.50
C ARG A 324 -16.27 -13.95 -12.92
N GLU A 325 -17.51 -13.48 -12.80
CA GLU A 325 -18.58 -14.21 -12.11
C GLU A 325 -19.78 -14.49 -13.01
N GLU A 326 -20.14 -15.76 -13.17
CA GLU A 326 -21.46 -16.09 -13.72
C GLU A 326 -22.58 -15.54 -12.85
N MET A 327 -23.64 -15.07 -13.49
CA MET A 327 -24.87 -14.62 -12.85
C MET A 327 -25.57 -15.80 -12.17
N ARG A 328 -26.04 -15.60 -10.94
CA ARG A 328 -26.76 -16.62 -10.16
C ARG A 328 -28.16 -16.15 -9.80
N GLU A 329 -29.07 -17.10 -9.60
CA GLU A 329 -30.39 -16.83 -9.04
C GLU A 329 -30.25 -16.21 -7.64
N GLY A 330 -31.02 -15.15 -7.36
CA GLY A 330 -30.96 -14.41 -6.10
C GLY A 330 -29.82 -13.40 -5.98
N GLU A 331 -29.04 -13.14 -7.05
CA GLU A 331 -28.09 -12.02 -7.09
C GLU A 331 -28.83 -10.67 -7.00
N TYR A 332 -28.17 -9.66 -6.44
CA TYR A 332 -28.72 -8.31 -6.31
C TYR A 332 -29.22 -7.75 -7.65
N GLU A 333 -30.50 -7.36 -7.69
CA GLU A 333 -31.10 -6.70 -8.84
C GLU A 333 -30.99 -5.18 -8.72
N ALA A 334 -30.24 -4.57 -9.65
CA ALA A 334 -30.07 -3.14 -9.68
C ALA A 334 -31.33 -2.40 -10.14
N ALA A 335 -31.65 -1.27 -9.50
CA ALA A 335 -32.81 -0.44 -9.85
C ALA A 335 -32.71 0.23 -11.23
N SER A 336 -31.51 0.34 -11.80
CA SER A 336 -31.25 0.93 -13.10
C SER A 336 -30.01 0.32 -13.74
N SER A 337 -29.81 0.54 -15.05
CA SER A 337 -28.63 0.06 -15.77
C SER A 337 -27.72 1.22 -16.20
N PRO A 338 -26.40 0.99 -16.34
CA PRO A 338 -25.49 1.96 -16.93
C PRO A 338 -25.78 2.18 -18.42
N HIS A 339 -25.28 3.28 -18.97
CA HIS A 339 -25.52 3.62 -20.38
C HIS A 339 -24.79 2.63 -21.32
N PRO A 340 -25.44 2.09 -22.37
CA PRO A 340 -24.89 0.99 -23.20
C PRO A 340 -23.55 1.23 -23.89
N LYS A 341 -23.16 2.50 -24.07
CA LYS A 341 -21.88 2.91 -24.70
C LYS A 341 -20.73 3.13 -23.72
N THR A 342 -20.89 2.76 -22.44
CA THR A 342 -19.89 3.03 -21.40
C THR A 342 -19.07 1.79 -21.05
N GLN A 343 -17.86 1.99 -20.52
CA GLN A 343 -17.07 0.88 -19.96
C GLN A 343 -17.78 0.22 -18.77
N TYR A 344 -18.62 0.97 -18.06
CA TYR A 344 -19.44 0.43 -16.98
C TYR A 344 -20.42 -0.63 -17.50
N TRP A 345 -21.16 -0.32 -18.56
CA TRP A 345 -22.02 -1.31 -19.23
C TRP A 345 -21.23 -2.52 -19.73
N ASN A 346 -20.06 -2.31 -20.33
CA ASN A 346 -19.22 -3.40 -20.83
C ASN A 346 -18.74 -4.31 -19.69
N ALA A 347 -18.25 -3.76 -18.59
CA ALA A 347 -17.79 -4.51 -17.42
C ALA A 347 -18.95 -5.30 -16.78
N GLN A 348 -20.11 -4.66 -16.61
CA GLN A 348 -21.32 -5.30 -16.08
C GLN A 348 -21.80 -6.45 -16.97
N ARG A 349 -21.91 -6.23 -18.29
CA ARG A 349 -22.40 -7.25 -19.23
C ARG A 349 -21.44 -8.42 -19.39
N ASN A 350 -20.13 -8.16 -19.37
CA ASN A 350 -19.10 -9.21 -19.49
C ASN A 350 -18.76 -9.88 -18.16
N ARG A 351 -19.34 -9.39 -17.05
CA ARG A 351 -19.27 -9.99 -15.73
C ARG A 351 -17.85 -10.07 -15.15
N ARG A 352 -16.98 -9.13 -15.52
CA ARG A 352 -15.55 -9.16 -15.16
C ARG A 352 -15.04 -7.78 -14.78
N PHE A 353 -14.08 -7.75 -13.87
CA PHE A 353 -13.34 -6.56 -13.50
C PHE A 353 -12.00 -6.96 -12.85
N MET A 354 -11.09 -5.99 -12.70
CA MET A 354 -9.88 -6.23 -11.93
C MET A 354 -10.22 -6.45 -10.45
N VAL A 355 -9.38 -7.24 -9.76
CA VAL A 355 -9.27 -7.21 -8.30
C VAL A 355 -8.14 -6.23 -8.01
N TYR A 356 -8.43 -5.16 -7.30
CA TYR A 356 -7.48 -4.08 -7.13
C TYR A 356 -6.39 -4.47 -6.14
N VAL A 357 -5.16 -4.55 -6.63
CA VAL A 357 -3.97 -4.86 -5.82
C VAL A 357 -3.53 -3.59 -5.13
N HIS A 358 -3.99 -3.42 -3.89
CA HIS A 358 -3.55 -2.35 -3.00
C HIS A 358 -2.43 -2.81 -2.05
N SER A 359 -1.98 -4.06 -2.10
CA SER A 359 -0.84 -4.55 -1.31
C SER A 359 0.41 -3.66 -1.41
N LYS A 360 1.27 -3.75 -0.39
CA LYS A 360 2.64 -3.23 -0.38
C LYS A 360 3.58 -4.21 0.33
N ILE A 361 3.73 -5.40 -0.24
CA ILE A 361 4.49 -6.50 0.36
C ILE A 361 5.57 -7.01 -0.60
N MET A 362 6.68 -7.44 -0.01
CA MET A 362 7.73 -8.18 -0.70
C MET A 362 8.13 -9.39 0.16
N ILE A 363 8.20 -10.55 -0.46
CA ILE A 363 8.69 -11.80 0.12
C ILE A 363 9.92 -12.21 -0.66
N GLY A 364 11.02 -12.48 0.03
CA GLY A 364 12.24 -13.01 -0.55
C GLY A 364 12.72 -14.21 0.25
N LEU A 365 13.19 -15.24 -0.44
CA LEU A 365 13.87 -16.36 0.20
C LEU A 365 15.37 -16.05 0.24
N VAL A 366 15.85 -15.82 1.46
CA VAL A 366 17.28 -15.70 1.80
C VAL A 366 17.85 -17.08 1.95
#